data_AF-A0A2K6TWF7-F1
#
_entry.id   AF-A0A2K6TWF7-F1
#
_cell.length_a   1.000
_cell.length_b   1.000
_cell.length_c   1.000
_cell.angle_alpha   90.00
_cell.angle_beta   90.00
_cell.angle_gamma   90.00
#
_symmetry.space_group_name_H-M   'P 1'
#
loop_
_entity.id
_entity.type
_entity.pdbx_description
1 polymer ?
#
loop_
_entity_poly.entity_id
_entity_poly.type
_entity_poly.pdbx_seq_one_letter_code
_entity_poly.pdbx_strand_id
1 'polypeptide(L)' 'MPQYYEDKPEGGACSGLREDLGLCLLQSDCVIQEGKSPRECLKEGYCKALKNSFFECKRSTLDTRARFRGKKGY' A
#
# COMPACT_ATOMS: atom_id res chain seq x y z
N MET A 1 -3.23 -22.40 30.00
CA MET A 1 -4.14 -22.25 28.84
C MET A 1 -3.30 -21.69 27.69
N PRO A 2 -3.26 -22.32 26.49
CA PRO A 2 -2.28 -21.97 25.44
C PRO A 2 -2.50 -20.59 24.82
N GLN A 3 -1.42 -19.92 24.40
CA GLN A 3 -1.38 -18.64 23.66
C GLN A 3 -1.94 -18.77 22.22
N TYR A 4 -3.16 -19.30 22.04
CA TYR A 4 -3.69 -19.69 20.72
C TYR A 4 -4.23 -18.52 19.86
N TYR A 5 -4.00 -17.28 20.26
CA TYR A 5 -4.48 -16.08 19.56
C TYR A 5 -3.37 -15.02 19.55
N GLU A 6 -2.21 -15.36 19.00
CA GLU A 6 -1.38 -14.34 18.36
C GLU A 6 -2.13 -13.98 17.07
N ASP A 7 -3.12 -13.08 17.19
CA ASP A 7 -3.81 -12.45 16.07
C ASP A 7 -2.77 -11.71 15.24
N LYS A 8 -2.12 -12.42 14.33
CA LYS A 8 -1.34 -11.81 13.27
C LYS A 8 -2.33 -10.93 12.51
N PRO A 9 -2.19 -9.60 12.50
CA PRO A 9 -3.05 -8.79 11.66
C PRO A 9 -2.59 -9.07 10.23
N GLU A 10 -3.19 -10.08 9.61
CA GLU A 10 -3.08 -10.35 8.18
C GLU A 10 -3.46 -9.03 7.50
N GLY A 11 -2.44 -8.29 7.06
CA GLY A 11 -2.63 -6.92 6.64
C GLY A 11 -3.73 -6.87 5.59
N GLY A 12 -4.68 -5.94 5.74
CA GLY A 12 -5.86 -5.88 4.88
C GLY A 12 -5.50 -5.90 3.39
N ALA A 13 -6.44 -6.28 2.52
CA ALA A 13 -6.34 -6.64 1.09
C ALA A 13 -5.30 -5.98 0.15
N CYS A 14 -4.64 -4.88 0.53
CA CYS A 14 -3.58 -4.18 -0.21
C CYS A 14 -2.34 -3.90 0.68
N SER A 15 -2.08 -4.74 1.68
CA SER A 15 -0.99 -4.59 2.66
C SER A 15 0.38 -4.65 2.02
N GLY A 16 0.65 -5.64 1.16
CA GLY A 16 1.93 -5.74 0.43
C GLY A 16 2.22 -4.48 -0.40
N LEU A 17 1.23 -4.00 -1.17
CA LEU A 17 1.37 -2.75 -1.94
C LEU A 17 1.60 -1.52 -1.04
N ARG A 18 1.08 -1.52 0.19
CA ARG A 18 1.31 -0.45 1.15
C ARG A 18 2.74 -0.49 1.70
N GLU A 19 3.28 -1.67 1.95
CA GLU A 19 4.65 -1.88 2.39
C GLU A 19 5.63 -1.46 1.29
N ASP A 20 5.41 -1.91 0.05
CA ASP A 20 6.23 -1.53 -1.10
C ASP A 20 6.21 -0.02 -1.37
N LEU A 21 5.03 0.60 -1.28
CA LEU A 21 4.90 2.06 -1.40
C LEU A 21 5.67 2.77 -0.28
N GLY A 22 5.63 2.25 0.94
CA GLY A 22 6.36 2.79 2.09
C GLY A 22 7.87 2.71 1.88
N LEU A 23 8.38 1.54 1.46
CA LEU A 23 9.79 1.33 1.15
C LEU A 23 10.26 2.25 0.01
N CYS A 24 9.48 2.36 -1.05
CA CYS A 24 9.79 3.23 -2.18
C CYS A 24 9.88 4.71 -1.75
N LEU A 25 8.96 5.18 -0.90
CA LEU A 25 9.00 6.55 -0.39
C LEU A 25 10.21 6.79 0.52
N LEU A 26 10.53 5.84 1.41
CA LEU A 26 11.70 5.92 2.28
C LEU A 26 13.02 5.96 1.51
N GLN A 27 13.10 5.25 0.38
CA GLN A 27 14.27 5.25 -0.49
C GLN A 27 14.30 6.45 -1.46
N SER A 28 13.18 7.16 -1.62
CA SER A 28 13.10 8.26 -2.58
C SER A 28 13.89 9.49 -2.14
N ASP A 29 14.43 10.20 -3.13
CA ASP A 29 15.21 11.43 -2.90
C ASP A 29 14.41 12.51 -2.16
N CYS A 30 13.09 12.52 -2.28
CA CYS A 30 12.23 13.47 -1.57
C CYS A 30 12.31 13.32 -0.04
N VAL A 31 12.42 12.08 0.46
CA VAL A 31 12.55 11.85 1.91
C VAL A 31 14.00 11.98 2.35
N ILE A 32 14.94 11.47 1.54
CA ILE A 32 16.37 11.40 1.92
C ILE A 32 17.06 12.77 1.76
N GLN A 33 16.86 13.45 0.64
CA GLN A 33 17.57 14.69 0.30
C GLN A 33 16.83 15.92 0.81
N GLU A 34 15.51 15.97 0.62
CA GLU A 34 14.72 17.15 0.98
C GLU A 34 14.16 17.10 2.41
N GLY A 35 14.23 15.93 3.08
CA GLY A 35 13.73 15.76 4.44
C GLY A 35 12.21 15.93 4.58
N LYS A 36 11.47 15.86 3.46
CA LYS A 36 10.01 16.03 3.44
C LYS A 36 9.31 14.81 4.02
N SER A 37 8.08 15.03 4.47
CA SER A 37 7.27 13.92 4.96
C SER A 37 6.87 12.99 3.81
N PRO A 38 6.78 11.66 4.01
CA PRO A 38 6.34 10.73 2.96
C PRO A 38 4.97 11.08 2.34
N ARG A 39 4.12 11.80 3.08
CA ARG A 39 2.82 12.29 2.60
C ARG A 39 2.96 13.43 1.59
N GLU A 40 3.94 14.30 1.76
CA GLU A 40 4.27 15.37 0.81
C GLU A 40 4.89 14.77 -0.45
N CYS A 41 5.84 13.85 -0.31
CA CYS A 41 6.42 13.12 -1.44
C CYS A 41 5.36 12.36 -2.26
N LEU A 42 4.35 11.80 -1.60
CA LEU A 42 3.22 11.16 -2.29
C LEU A 42 2.36 12.16 -3.10
N LYS A 43 2.24 13.42 -2.63
CA LYS A 43 1.53 14.50 -3.35
C LYS A 43 2.34 15.00 -4.53
N GLU A 44 3.65 15.13 -4.37
CA GLU A 44 4.59 15.52 -5.44
C GLU A 44 4.68 14.46 -6.55
N GLY A 45 4.28 13.23 -6.23
CA GLY A 45 4.11 12.16 -7.23
C GLY A 45 5.33 11.26 -7.35
N TYR A 46 6.07 11.06 -6.26
CA TYR A 46 7.05 9.98 -6.17
C TYR A 46 6.35 8.61 -6.14
N CYS A 47 7.03 7.57 -6.64
CA CYS A 47 6.53 6.19 -6.68
C CYS A 47 5.17 6.01 -7.41
N LYS A 48 4.98 6.68 -8.57
CA LYS A 48 3.68 6.70 -9.32
C LYS A 48 3.14 5.31 -9.65
N ALA A 49 3.99 4.37 -10.04
CA ALA A 49 3.57 3.01 -10.38
C ALA A 49 2.93 2.30 -9.18
N LEU A 50 3.61 2.32 -8.02
CA LEU A 50 3.10 1.73 -6.77
C LEU A 50 1.89 2.50 -6.23
N LYS A 51 1.85 3.82 -6.42
CA LYS A 51 0.67 4.63 -6.07
C LYS A 51 -0.56 4.23 -6.88
N ASN A 52 -0.38 4.01 -8.18
CA ASN A 52 -1.45 3.59 -9.07
C ASN A 52 -1.93 2.17 -8.73
N SER A 53 -1.02 1.22 -8.52
CA SER A 53 -1.42 -0.15 -8.13
C SER A 53 -2.10 -0.18 -6.76
N PHE A 54 -1.62 0.58 -5.78
CA PHE A 54 -2.28 0.71 -4.48
C PHE A 54 -3.69 1.31 -4.62
N PHE A 55 -3.86 2.34 -5.46
CA PHE A 55 -5.16 2.94 -5.75
C PHE A 55 -6.10 1.95 -6.45
N GLU A 56 -5.62 1.21 -7.45
CA GLU A 56 -6.39 0.19 -8.14
C GLU A 56 -6.80 -0.95 -7.20
N CYS A 57 -5.88 -1.43 -6.37
CA CYS A 57 -6.17 -2.46 -5.38
C CYS A 57 -7.27 -1.98 -4.44
N LYS A 58 -7.13 -0.78 -3.85
CA LYS A 58 -8.12 -0.23 -2.93
C LYS A 58 -9.47 0.01 -3.63
N ARG A 59 -9.47 0.48 -4.88
CA ARG A 59 -10.69 0.62 -5.68
C ARG A 59 -11.36 -0.74 -5.92
N SER A 60 -10.59 -1.78 -6.20
CA SER A 60 -11.12 -3.13 -6.42
C SER A 60 -11.76 -3.73 -5.16
N THR A 61 -11.36 -3.30 -3.96
CA THR A 61 -12.03 -3.72 -2.71
C THR A 61 -13.45 -3.17 -2.55
N LEU A 62 -13.71 -2.00 -3.15
CA LEU A 62 -15.03 -1.35 -3.14
C LEU A 62 -15.87 -1.76 -4.34
N ASP A 63 -15.25 -2.23 -5.42
CA ASP A 63 -15.94 -2.65 -6.63
C ASP A 63 -16.63 -4.01 -6.44
N THR A 64 -17.95 -4.01 -6.42
CA THR A 64 -18.75 -5.23 -6.29
C THR A 64 -18.55 -6.20 -7.47
N ARG A 65 -18.14 -5.71 -8.64
CA ARG A 65 -17.83 -6.55 -9.82
C ARG A 65 -16.55 -7.36 -9.63
N ALA A 66 -15.61 -6.83 -8.85
CA ALA A 66 -14.35 -7.51 -8.53
C ALA A 66 -14.54 -8.64 -7.50
N ARG A 67 -15.72 -8.74 -6.85
CA ARG A 67 -16.03 -9.86 -5.93
C ARG A 67 -15.97 -11.22 -6.62
N PHE A 68 -16.49 -11.31 -7.83
CA PHE A 68 -16.52 -12.57 -8.59
C PHE A 68 -15.25 -12.79 -9.43
N ARG A 69 -14.62 -11.71 -9.90
CA ARG A 69 -13.43 -11.76 -10.77
C ARG A 69 -12.12 -11.84 -10.01
N GLY A 70 -12.16 -11.70 -8.69
CA GLY A 70 -10.98 -11.51 -7.87
C GLY A 70 -10.57 -10.04 -7.81
N LYS A 71 -9.89 -9.68 -6.71
CA LYS A 71 -9.32 -8.35 -6.55
C LYS A 71 -8.21 -8.15 -7.57
N LYS A 72 -8.03 -6.92 -8.03
CA LYS A 72 -6.81 -6.54 -8.75
C LYS A 72 -5.69 -6.47 -7.73
N GLY A 73 -5.03 -7.61 -7.54
CA GLY A 73 -3.93 -7.79 -6.61
C GLY A 73 -2.59 -7.88 -7.32
N TYR A 74 -1.55 -7.54 -6.57
CA TYR A 74 -0.18 -7.98 -6.76
C TYR A 74 -0.09 -9.50 -6.58
#